data_AF-A0A947BQ32-F1
#
_entry.id   AF-A0A947BQ32-F1
#
_cell.length_a   1.000
_cell.length_b   1.000
_cell.length_c   1.000
_cell.angle_alpha   90.00
_cell.angle_beta   90.00
_cell.angle_gamma   90.00
#
_symmetry.space_group_name_H-M   'P 1'
#
loop_
_entity.id
_entity.type
_entity.pdbx_description
1 polymer ?
#
loop_
_entity_poly.entity_id
_entity_poly.type
_entity_poly.pdbx_seq_one_letter_code
_entity_poly.pdbx_strand_id
1 'polypeptide(L)'
;SAVFDFVDAGLPSSAVSEDLYREALPYLLSLISREKPDVLVAEAGASPLEPYNGSIAKEMIRENVKFKLLCAQDPYAVVGVQQAFQRTPDLVAGGAANTEAAIALVEKLSGLPALNLVDPANREKLGALLRKALDL
;
A
#
# COMPACT_ATOMS: atom_id res chain seq x y z
N SER A 1 -3.01 18.13 2.27
CA SER A 1 -2.57 16.84 2.85
C SER A 1 -1.36 17.11 3.71
N ALA A 2 -1.27 16.45 4.87
CA ALA A 2 -0.04 16.38 5.64
C ALA A 2 0.72 15.09 5.24
N VAL A 3 2.05 15.13 5.30
CA VAL A 3 2.91 13.97 5.02
C VAL A 3 3.68 13.70 6.30
N PHE A 4 3.74 12.43 6.68
CA PHE A 4 4.42 11.96 7.88
C PHE A 4 5.31 10.79 7.52
N ASP A 5 6.49 10.72 8.14
CA ASP A 5 7.40 9.59 8.04
C ASP A 5 8.02 9.23 9.41
N PHE A 6 8.91 8.25 9.43
CA PHE A 6 9.54 7.82 10.69
C PHE A 6 10.55 8.82 11.26
N VAL A 7 10.99 9.83 10.49
CA VAL A 7 11.82 10.94 10.98
C VAL A 7 11.00 11.82 11.93
N ASP A 8 9.71 12.03 11.66
CA ASP A 8 8.80 12.73 12.58
C ASP A 8 8.64 11.98 13.92
N ALA A 9 8.86 10.67 13.90
CA ALA A 9 8.86 9.80 15.08
C ALA A 9 10.24 9.67 15.75
N GLY A 10 11.24 10.42 15.30
CA GLY A 10 12.58 10.43 15.87
C GLY A 10 13.51 9.32 15.35
N LEU A 11 13.12 8.59 14.29
CA LEU A 11 13.97 7.57 13.68
C LEU A 11 14.63 8.08 12.39
N PRO A 12 15.92 7.78 12.16
CA PRO A 12 16.58 8.15 10.90
C PRO A 12 16.08 7.33 9.70
N SER A 13 15.53 6.14 9.94
CA SER A 13 14.89 5.28 8.93
C SER A 13 14.01 4.20 9.57
N SER A 14 13.28 3.44 8.75
CA SER A 14 12.54 2.25 9.17
C SER A 14 13.40 0.97 9.28
N ALA A 15 14.67 1.02 8.86
CA ALA A 15 15.66 -0.06 9.00
C ALA A 15 16.30 -0.01 10.40
N VAL A 16 15.50 -0.31 11.41
CA VAL A 16 15.89 -0.35 12.83
C VAL A 16 15.47 -1.69 13.43
N SER A 17 15.80 -1.93 14.71
CA SER A 17 15.29 -3.12 15.40
C SER A 17 13.76 -3.12 15.45
N GLU A 18 13.17 -4.31 15.50
CA GLU A 18 11.71 -4.47 15.63
C GLU A 18 11.16 -3.74 16.86
N ASP A 19 11.86 -3.82 17.99
CA ASP A 19 11.48 -3.17 19.25
C ASP A 19 11.35 -1.65 19.07
N LEU A 20 12.39 -1.02 18.49
CA LEU A 20 12.39 0.42 18.28
C LEU A 20 11.29 0.84 17.29
N TYR A 21 11.02 0.02 16.29
CA TYR A 21 9.94 0.26 15.34
C TYR A 21 8.56 0.16 15.98
N ARG A 22 8.34 -0.85 16.83
CA ARG A 22 7.08 -1.07 17.56
C ARG A 22 6.82 0.04 18.58
N GLU A 23 7.85 0.70 19.10
CA GLU A 23 7.72 1.89 19.93
C GLU A 23 7.43 3.16 19.11
N ALA A 24 8.09 3.33 17.96
CA ALA A 24 7.96 4.54 17.13
C ALA A 24 6.63 4.62 16.36
N LEU A 25 6.11 3.50 15.85
CA LEU A 25 4.89 3.51 15.02
C LEU A 25 3.64 4.04 15.76
N PRO A 26 3.33 3.64 17.01
CA PRO A 26 2.23 4.23 17.77
C PRO A 26 2.38 5.74 17.97
N TYR A 27 3.61 6.23 18.19
CA TYR A 27 3.87 7.65 18.31
C TYR A 27 3.60 8.38 16.99
N LEU A 28 4.06 7.85 15.85
CA LEU A 28 3.76 8.39 14.53
C LEU A 28 2.25 8.46 14.26
N LEU A 29 1.52 7.38 14.56
CA LEU A 29 0.06 7.34 14.43
C LEU A 29 -0.62 8.38 15.35
N SER A 30 -0.06 8.67 16.52
CA SER A 30 -0.55 9.72 17.41
C SER A 30 -0.31 11.14 16.86
N LEU A 31 0.76 11.36 16.09
CA LEU A 31 1.00 12.62 15.40
C LEU A 31 -0.01 12.79 14.26
N ILE A 32 -0.20 11.75 13.45
CA ILE A 32 -1.19 11.72 12.37
C ILE A 32 -2.61 12.00 12.90
N SER A 33 -2.99 11.41 14.03
CA SER A 33 -4.35 11.56 14.57
C SER A 33 -4.68 12.99 15.03
N ARG A 34 -3.68 13.82 15.33
CA ARG A 34 -3.88 15.24 15.69
C ARG A 34 -4.45 16.05 14.53
N GLU A 35 -4.12 15.65 13.30
CA GLU A 35 -4.68 16.25 12.08
C GLU A 35 -6.11 15.78 11.78
N LYS A 36 -6.63 14.81 12.56
CA LYS A 36 -7.98 14.22 12.42
C LYS A 36 -8.32 13.82 10.97
N PRO A 37 -7.48 13.03 10.29
CA PRO A 37 -7.76 12.63 8.92
C PRO A 37 -8.93 11.65 8.84
N ASP A 38 -9.78 11.79 7.83
CA ASP A 38 -10.79 10.78 7.48
C ASP A 38 -10.15 9.55 6.81
N VAL A 39 -9.05 9.75 6.09
CA VAL A 39 -8.35 8.71 5.30
C VAL A 39 -6.85 8.84 5.47
N LEU A 40 -6.20 7.71 5.77
CA LEU A 40 -4.74 7.56 5.76
C LEU A 40 -4.31 6.73 4.54
N VAL A 41 -3.45 7.30 3.70
CA VAL A 41 -2.73 6.55 2.66
C VAL A 41 -1.38 6.16 3.24
N ALA A 42 -1.23 4.89 3.59
CA ALA A 42 0.01 4.35 4.16
C ALA A 42 0.83 3.64 3.08
N GLU A 43 1.98 4.20 2.72
CA GLU A 43 2.98 3.52 1.92
C GLU A 43 3.86 2.66 2.84
N ALA A 44 3.63 1.35 2.82
CA ALA A 44 4.54 0.40 3.45
C ALA A 44 5.60 -0.01 2.42
N GLY A 45 6.66 0.82 2.33
CA GLY A 45 7.78 0.63 1.42
C GLY A 45 8.62 -0.63 1.68
N ALA A 46 9.41 -0.94 0.64
CA ALA A 46 10.41 -1.98 0.48
C ALA A 46 9.96 -3.35 -0.04
N SER A 47 10.87 -3.96 -0.82
CA SER A 47 10.81 -5.36 -1.20
C SER A 47 10.62 -6.18 0.08
N PRO A 48 9.77 -7.21 0.06
CA PRO A 48 9.49 -8.00 1.24
C PRO A 48 10.69 -8.70 1.89
N LEU A 49 11.83 -8.72 1.18
CA LEU A 49 13.08 -9.33 1.60
C LEU A 49 14.06 -8.33 2.23
N GLU A 50 13.75 -7.03 2.16
CA GLU A 50 14.61 -6.01 2.73
C GLU A 50 14.38 -5.88 4.25
N PRO A 51 15.40 -5.47 5.03
CA PRO A 51 15.37 -5.47 6.50
C PRO A 51 14.51 -4.36 7.10
N TYR A 52 13.50 -3.89 6.37
CA TYR A 52 12.57 -2.88 6.84
C TYR A 52 11.40 -3.56 7.54
N ASN A 53 10.99 -2.98 8.66
CA ASN A 53 9.89 -3.46 9.50
C ASN A 53 8.48 -3.29 8.86
N GLY A 54 8.38 -3.33 7.53
CA GLY A 54 7.14 -3.17 6.79
C GLY A 54 6.10 -4.26 7.09
N SER A 55 6.54 -5.47 7.45
CA SER A 55 5.67 -6.54 7.95
C SER A 55 4.98 -6.14 9.27
N ILE A 56 5.73 -5.52 10.19
CA ILE A 56 5.24 -5.03 11.48
C ILE A 56 4.24 -3.90 11.28
N ALA A 57 4.54 -2.93 10.41
CA ALA A 57 3.56 -1.88 10.09
C ALA A 57 2.25 -2.47 9.57
N LYS A 58 2.33 -3.37 8.59
CA LYS A 58 1.17 -4.07 8.01
C LYS A 58 0.41 -4.92 9.03
N GLU A 59 1.07 -5.41 10.08
CA GLU A 59 0.44 -6.12 11.19
C GLU A 59 -0.33 -5.15 12.09
N MET A 60 0.32 -4.07 12.53
CA MET A 60 -0.21 -3.14 13.52
C MET A 60 -1.40 -2.32 12.99
N ILE A 61 -1.43 -2.01 11.69
CA ILE A 61 -2.54 -1.25 11.08
C ILE A 61 -3.63 -2.15 10.47
N ARG A 62 -3.46 -3.48 10.48
CA ARG A 62 -4.27 -4.44 9.71
C ARG A 62 -5.78 -4.21 9.84
N GLU A 63 -6.28 -4.04 11.05
CA GLU A 63 -7.71 -3.89 11.33
C GLU A 63 -8.32 -2.60 10.78
N ASN A 64 -7.48 -1.60 10.47
CA ASN A 64 -7.88 -0.30 9.92
C ASN A 64 -7.71 -0.23 8.39
N VAL A 65 -7.12 -1.26 7.75
CA VAL A 65 -6.92 -1.27 6.30
C VAL A 65 -8.22 -1.70 5.60
N LYS A 66 -8.79 -0.79 4.82
CA LYS A 66 -10.00 -1.06 4.01
C LYS A 66 -9.72 -1.33 2.54
N PHE A 67 -8.57 -0.89 2.03
CA PHE A 67 -8.20 -1.03 0.62
C PHE A 67 -6.69 -1.21 0.49
N LYS A 68 -6.26 -2.20 -0.31
CA LYS A 68 -4.87 -2.54 -0.60
C LYS A 68 -4.58 -2.31 -2.07
N LEU A 69 -3.74 -1.34 -2.37
CA LEU A 69 -3.23 -1.09 -3.71
C LEU A 69 -1.84 -1.72 -3.84
N LEU A 70 -1.67 -2.63 -4.81
CA LEU A 70 -0.36 -3.19 -5.14
C LEU A 70 0.21 -2.47 -6.37
N CYS A 71 1.23 -1.66 -6.17
CA CYS A 71 2.01 -1.08 -7.27
C CYS A 71 3.15 -2.04 -7.63
N ALA A 72 3.08 -2.64 -8.82
CA ALA A 72 4.08 -3.59 -9.33
C ALA A 72 4.65 -3.12 -10.68
N GLN A 73 5.90 -3.49 -10.97
CA GLN A 73 6.57 -3.09 -12.21
C GLN A 73 6.21 -4.01 -13.39
N ASP A 74 5.99 -5.29 -13.14
CA ASP A 74 5.61 -6.27 -14.16
C ASP A 74 4.50 -7.23 -13.64
N PRO A 75 3.72 -7.84 -14.55
CA PRO A 75 2.62 -8.74 -14.17
C PRO A 75 3.03 -10.01 -13.41
N TYR A 76 4.27 -10.50 -13.55
CA TYR A 76 4.73 -11.68 -12.83
C TYR A 76 5.11 -11.35 -11.39
N ALA A 77 5.62 -10.14 -11.12
CA ALA A 77 5.83 -9.66 -9.75
C ALA A 77 4.53 -9.66 -8.93
N VAL A 78 3.38 -9.39 -9.58
CA VAL A 78 2.06 -9.49 -8.94
C VAL A 78 1.80 -10.90 -8.42
N VAL A 79 2.02 -11.91 -9.26
CA VAL A 79 1.87 -13.33 -8.90
C VAL A 79 2.83 -13.71 -7.77
N GLY A 80 4.09 -13.26 -7.85
CA GLY A 80 5.09 -13.52 -6.82
C GLY A 80 4.68 -12.97 -5.46
N VAL A 81 4.17 -11.73 -5.41
CA VAL A 81 3.65 -11.11 -4.18
C VAL A 81 2.42 -11.86 -3.67
N GLN A 82 1.47 -12.21 -4.55
CA GLN A 82 0.27 -12.94 -4.15
C GLN A 82 0.62 -14.30 -3.50
N GLN A 83 1.57 -15.04 -4.09
CA GLN A 83 2.02 -16.32 -3.56
C GLN A 83 2.81 -16.18 -2.27
N ALA A 84 3.74 -15.21 -2.20
CA ALA A 84 4.62 -15.04 -1.05
C ALA A 84 3.91 -14.50 0.20
N PHE A 85 2.95 -13.58 0.04
CA PHE A 85 2.29 -12.93 1.19
C PHE A 85 0.94 -13.52 1.56
N GLN A 86 0.41 -14.46 0.75
CA GLN A 86 -0.95 -15.00 0.90
C GLN A 86 -2.02 -13.90 1.09
N ARG A 87 -1.75 -12.70 0.55
CA ARG A 87 -2.64 -11.53 0.65
C ARG A 87 -3.05 -11.14 -0.76
N THR A 88 -4.36 -11.04 -0.95
CA THR A 88 -4.96 -10.51 -2.18
C THR A 88 -5.03 -8.99 -2.07
N PRO A 89 -4.32 -8.22 -2.90
CA PRO A 89 -4.60 -6.79 -3.02
C PRO A 89 -5.99 -6.59 -3.64
N ASP A 90 -6.60 -5.43 -3.40
CA ASP A 90 -7.91 -5.09 -3.95
C ASP A 90 -7.79 -4.50 -5.36
N LEU A 91 -6.62 -3.96 -5.71
CA LEU A 91 -6.31 -3.43 -7.03
C LEU A 91 -4.80 -3.48 -7.31
N VAL A 92 -4.45 -3.76 -8.57
CA VAL A 92 -3.08 -3.67 -9.08
C VAL A 92 -2.90 -2.38 -9.90
N ALA A 93 -1.79 -1.69 -9.68
CA ALA A 93 -1.36 -0.51 -10.43
C ALA A 93 0.16 -0.54 -10.69
N GLY A 94 0.71 0.56 -11.24
CA GLY A 94 2.13 0.68 -11.56
C GLY A 94 2.47 0.19 -12.97
N GLY A 95 3.75 -0.08 -13.23
CA GLY A 95 4.22 -0.57 -14.54
C GLY A 95 3.46 -1.79 -15.06
N ALA A 96 3.01 -2.67 -14.16
CA ALA A 96 2.20 -3.84 -14.47
C ALA A 96 0.78 -3.53 -15.00
N ALA A 97 0.32 -2.28 -14.90
CA ALA A 97 -1.03 -1.85 -15.29
C ALA A 97 -1.04 -0.61 -16.20
N ASN A 98 0.09 -0.18 -16.74
CA ASN A 98 0.18 1.06 -17.54
C ASN A 98 -0.33 0.91 -19.00
N THR A 99 -0.61 -0.32 -19.45
CA THR A 99 -1.15 -0.59 -20.78
C THR A 99 -2.29 -1.60 -20.70
N GLU A 100 -3.20 -1.60 -21.67
CA GLU A 100 -4.30 -2.58 -21.75
C GLU A 100 -3.77 -4.02 -21.82
N ALA A 101 -2.68 -4.26 -22.54
CA ALA A 101 -2.04 -5.57 -22.62
C ALA A 101 -1.47 -6.03 -21.27
N ALA A 102 -0.86 -5.11 -20.52
CA ALA A 102 -0.33 -5.41 -19.19
C ALA A 102 -1.46 -5.69 -18.19
N ILE A 103 -2.54 -4.89 -18.21
CA ILE A 103 -3.76 -5.12 -17.42
C ILE A 103 -4.35 -6.50 -17.71
N ALA A 104 -4.56 -6.84 -18.98
CA ALA A 104 -5.12 -8.13 -19.38
C ALA A 104 -4.22 -9.30 -18.93
N LEU A 105 -2.89 -9.11 -18.95
CA LEU A 105 -1.94 -10.12 -18.47
C LEU A 105 -1.99 -10.27 -16.94
N VAL A 106 -2.08 -9.17 -16.18
CA VAL A 106 -2.27 -9.21 -14.72
C VAL A 106 -3.55 -9.96 -14.37
N GLU A 107 -4.67 -9.59 -14.98
CA GLU A 107 -5.97 -10.21 -14.74
C GLU A 107 -5.94 -11.71 -15.05
N LYS A 108 -5.31 -12.09 -16.18
CA LYS A 108 -5.16 -13.50 -16.59
C LYS A 108 -4.29 -14.31 -15.62
N LEU A 109 -3.17 -13.75 -15.15
CA LEU A 109 -2.21 -14.47 -14.32
C LEU A 109 -2.61 -14.54 -12.84
N SER A 110 -3.19 -13.46 -12.32
CA SER A 110 -3.45 -13.30 -10.89
C SER A 110 -4.94 -13.40 -10.51
N GLY A 111 -5.84 -13.17 -11.46
CA GLY A 111 -7.28 -13.00 -11.21
C GLY A 111 -7.64 -11.68 -10.52
N LEU A 112 -6.67 -10.78 -10.34
CA LEU A 112 -6.85 -9.51 -9.65
C LEU A 112 -7.20 -8.39 -10.65
N PRO A 113 -8.07 -7.44 -10.26
CA PRO A 113 -8.33 -6.28 -11.10
C PRO A 113 -7.08 -5.39 -11.18
N ALA A 114 -6.86 -4.78 -12.35
CA ALA A 114 -5.78 -3.83 -12.57
C ALA A 114 -6.30 -2.51 -13.16
N LEU A 115 -5.62 -1.40 -12.87
CA LEU A 115 -6.02 -0.08 -13.35
C LEU A 115 -4.81 0.78 -13.73
N ASN A 116 -4.87 1.39 -14.91
CA ASN A 116 -3.88 2.35 -15.37
C ASN A 116 -4.06 3.68 -14.63
N LEU A 117 -3.25 3.94 -13.60
CA LEU A 117 -3.30 5.20 -12.85
C LEU A 117 -2.51 6.34 -13.51
N VAL A 118 -1.75 6.07 -14.57
CA VAL A 118 -1.08 7.12 -15.38
C VAL A 118 -2.12 7.85 -16.25
N ASP A 119 -3.17 7.15 -16.67
CA ASP A 119 -4.29 7.74 -17.39
C ASP A 119 -5.22 8.51 -16.44
N PRO A 120 -5.33 9.85 -16.56
CA PRO A 120 -6.18 10.66 -15.70
C PRO A 120 -7.68 10.30 -15.77
N ALA A 121 -8.14 9.69 -16.88
CA ALA A 121 -9.52 9.25 -17.02
C ALA A 121 -9.91 8.20 -15.98
N ASN A 122 -8.93 7.45 -15.45
CA ASN A 122 -9.17 6.42 -14.44
C ASN A 122 -9.27 6.95 -13.01
N ARG A 123 -9.08 8.26 -12.77
CA ARG A 123 -9.19 8.86 -11.43
C ARG A 123 -10.59 8.71 -10.84
N GLU A 124 -11.63 8.90 -11.64
CA GLU A 124 -13.01 8.72 -11.19
C GLU A 124 -13.28 7.28 -10.78
N LYS A 125 -12.81 6.32 -11.59
CA LYS A 125 -12.92 4.89 -11.31
C LYS A 125 -12.19 4.50 -10.02
N LEU A 126 -10.95 4.99 -9.82
CA LEU A 126 -10.23 4.78 -8.55
C LEU A 126 -11.00 5.40 -7.38
N GLY A 127 -11.50 6.63 -7.52
CA GLY A 127 -12.27 7.31 -6.50
C GLY A 127 -13.53 6.53 -6.09
N ALA A 128 -14.25 5.94 -7.04
CA ALA A 128 -15.42 5.11 -6.78
C ALA A 128 -15.05 3.83 -6.00
N LEU A 129 -13.94 3.18 -6.34
CA LEU A 129 -13.44 2.01 -5.61
C LEU A 129 -13.06 2.36 -4.16
N LEU A 130 -12.37 3.49 -3.97
CA LEU A 130 -11.94 3.94 -2.64
C LEU A 130 -13.13 4.34 -1.76
N ARG A 131 -14.08 5.13 -2.29
CA ARG A 131 -15.31 5.52 -1.58
C ARG A 131 -16.09 4.31 -1.10
N LYS A 132 -16.28 3.34 -2.00
CA LYS A 132 -16.95 2.07 -1.67
C LYS A 132 -16.23 1.31 -0.55
N ALA A 133 -14.89 1.27 -0.57
CA ALA A 133 -14.13 0.53 0.43
C ALA A 133 -14.06 1.25 1.78
N LEU A 134 -14.04 2.58 1.77
CA LEU A 134 -13.92 3.43 2.96
C LEU A 134 -15.27 3.79 3.59
N ASP A 135 -16.38 3.36 3.00
CA ASP A 135 -17.75 3.73 3.39
C ASP A 135 -17.97 5.27 3.36
N LEU A 136 -17.48 5.93 2.30
CA LEU A 136 -17.54 7.39 2.06
C LEU A 136 -18.37 7.80 0.84
#